data_AF-A0AA38IQN4-F1
#
_entry.id   AF-A0AA38IQN4-F1
#
_cell.length_a   1.000
_cell.length_b   1.000
_cell.length_c   1.000
_cell.angle_alpha   90.00
_cell.angle_beta   90.00
_cell.angle_gamma   90.00
#
_symmetry.space_group_name_H-M   'P 1'
#
loop_
_entity.id
_entity.type
_entity.pdbx_description
1 polymer ?
#
loop_
_entity_poly.entity_id
_entity_poly.type
_entity_poly.pdbx_seq_one_letter_code
_entity_poly.pdbx_strand_id
1 'polypeptide(L)'
;MKIPTLSNRRVRGDLITTFQAMSNKSSPIHKLFILSSHTLTRGHSFKLAKEKFKTTVRQHFLSNRVFQQWNSLPEEIVSSQSTMAFKIKYDIYNSQ
;
A
#
# COMPACT_ATOMS: atom_id res chain seq x y z
N MET A 1 12.15 8.38 -23.47
CA MET A 1 11.00 7.99 -22.61
C MET A 1 11.30 6.60 -22.02
N LYS A 2 11.53 6.47 -20.71
CA LYS A 2 11.80 5.17 -20.07
C LYS A 2 10.47 4.44 -19.81
N ILE A 3 10.31 3.24 -20.37
CA ILE A 3 9.11 2.42 -20.15
C ILE A 3 9.25 1.69 -18.80
N PRO A 4 8.26 1.75 -17.90
CA PRO A 4 8.33 1.04 -16.62
C PRO A 4 8.26 -0.48 -16.80
N THR A 5 9.03 -1.20 -16.00
CA THR A 5 9.01 -2.68 -15.98
C THR A 5 7.63 -3.19 -15.55
N LEU A 6 7.33 -4.46 -15.85
CA LEU A 6 6.10 -5.11 -15.37
C LEU A 6 6.03 -5.11 -13.83
N SER A 7 7.16 -5.32 -13.17
CA SER A 7 7.25 -5.30 -11.70
C SER A 7 6.83 -3.94 -11.13
N ASN A 8 7.37 -2.84 -11.69
CA ASN A 8 7.04 -1.48 -11.24
C ASN A 8 5.54 -1.19 -11.41
N ARG A 9 4.97 -1.60 -12.54
CA ARG A 9 3.53 -1.44 -12.83
C ARG A 9 2.67 -2.24 -11.85
N ARG A 10 3.08 -3.46 -11.50
CA ARG A 10 2.38 -4.30 -10.52
C ARG A 10 2.40 -3.66 -9.12
N VAL A 11 3.56 -3.22 -8.65
CA VAL A 11 3.69 -2.56 -7.34
C VAL A 11 2.78 -1.32 -7.26
N ARG A 12 2.79 -0.49 -8.30
CA ARG A 12 1.90 0.67 -8.39
C ARG A 12 0.42 0.27 -8.32
N GLY A 13 0.01 -0.76 -9.07
CA GLY A 13 -1.35 -1.28 -9.04
C GLY A 13 -1.75 -1.77 -7.66
N ASP A 14 -0.90 -2.55 -7.01
CA ASP A 14 -1.13 -3.09 -5.66
C ASP A 14 -1.29 -1.98 -4.61
N LEU A 15 -0.46 -0.93 -4.69
CA LEU A 15 -0.54 0.22 -3.79
C LEU A 15 -1.82 1.03 -3.99
N ILE A 16 -2.25 1.24 -5.24
CA ILE A 16 -3.52 1.92 -5.55
C ILE A 16 -4.71 1.11 -5.02
N THR A 17 -4.73 -0.21 -5.25
CA THR A 17 -5.77 -1.09 -4.74
C THR A 17 -5.81 -1.08 -3.20
N THR A 18 -4.64 -1.06 -2.56
CA THR A 18 -4.52 -0.96 -1.09
C THR A 18 -5.06 0.38 -0.60
N PHE A 19 -4.70 1.50 -1.23
CA PHE A 19 -5.24 2.81 -0.90
C PHE A 19 -6.76 2.84 -1.00
N GLN A 20 -7.34 2.35 -2.11
CA GLN A 20 -8.79 2.29 -2.28
C GLN A 20 -9.47 1.45 -1.20
N ALA A 21 -8.88 0.31 -0.81
CA ALA A 21 -9.38 -0.54 0.26
C ALA A 21 -9.30 0.15 1.64
N MET A 22 -8.25 0.92 1.89
CA MET A 22 -8.06 1.65 3.15
C MET A 22 -8.97 2.88 3.27
N SER A 23 -9.20 3.60 2.17
CA SER A 23 -10.08 4.78 2.14
C SER A 23 -11.57 4.42 2.16
N ASN A 24 -11.95 3.23 1.67
CA ASN A 24 -13.35 2.77 1.62
C ASN A 24 -13.54 1.51 2.47
N LYS A 25 -14.08 1.68 3.69
CA LYS A 25 -14.37 0.57 4.62
C LYS A 25 -15.39 -0.44 4.07
N SER A 26 -16.26 -0.02 3.16
CA SER A 26 -17.23 -0.91 2.49
C SER A 26 -16.62 -1.71 1.35
N SER A 27 -15.34 -1.50 1.03
CA SER A 27 -14.63 -2.30 0.03
C SER A 27 -14.59 -3.77 0.45
N PRO A 28 -14.93 -4.73 -0.44
CA PRO A 28 -14.92 -6.15 -0.11
C PRO A 28 -13.54 -6.67 0.30
N ILE A 29 -12.48 -5.94 -0.09
CA ILE A 29 -11.09 -6.27 0.23
C ILE A 29 -10.55 -5.49 1.43
N HIS A 30 -11.33 -4.58 2.04
CA HIS A 30 -10.91 -3.86 3.25
C HIS A 30 -10.49 -4.82 4.37
N LYS A 31 -11.27 -5.91 4.54
CA LYS A 31 -11.01 -6.98 5.52
C LYS A 31 -9.67 -7.73 5.34
N LEU A 32 -9.00 -7.58 4.20
CA LEU A 32 -7.68 -8.18 3.97
C LEU A 32 -6.56 -7.40 4.67
N PHE A 33 -6.85 -6.17 5.11
CA PHE A 33 -5.88 -5.27 5.69
C PHE A 33 -6.21 -5.03 7.16
N ILE A 34 -5.20 -5.16 8.01
CA ILE A 34 -5.29 -4.89 9.45
C ILE A 34 -4.30 -3.77 9.74
N LEU A 35 -4.77 -2.71 10.40
CA LEU A 35 -3.89 -1.63 10.85
C LEU A 35 -3.03 -2.10 12.03
N SER A 36 -1.77 -1.67 12.04
CA SER A 36 -0.85 -1.92 13.15
C SER A 36 -1.31 -1.15 14.39
N SER A 37 -1.38 -1.83 15.54
CA SER A 37 -1.64 -1.21 16.84
C SER A 37 -0.46 -0.36 17.34
N HIS A 38 0.75 -0.60 16.81
CA HIS A 38 1.96 0.13 17.17
C HIS A 38 2.13 1.38 16.29
N THR A 39 1.46 2.47 16.65
CA THR A 39 1.57 3.78 15.98
C THR A 39 2.54 4.74 16.67
N LEU A 40 3.02 4.38 17.87
CA LEU A 40 3.46 5.38 18.86
C LEU A 40 4.85 5.99 18.67
N THR A 41 5.69 5.57 17.71
CA THR A 41 7.05 6.14 17.65
C THR A 41 7.63 6.44 16.27
N ARG A 42 7.27 5.70 15.19
CA ARG A 42 7.83 5.94 13.83
C ARG A 42 6.90 5.46 12.69
N GLY A 43 6.80 6.26 11.63
CA GLY A 43 6.05 5.96 10.39
C GLY A 43 4.70 6.68 10.32
N HIS A 44 3.82 6.22 9.44
CA HIS A 44 2.52 6.84 9.20
C HIS A 44 1.35 6.15 9.94
N SER A 45 0.23 6.87 10.08
CA SER A 45 -0.98 6.46 10.80
C SER A 45 -1.68 5.24 10.17
N PHE A 46 -1.55 5.06 8.86
CA PHE A 46 -2.15 3.96 8.09
C PHE A 46 -1.31 2.68 7.98
N LYS A 47 -0.36 2.45 8.90
CA LYS A 47 0.53 1.28 8.83
C LYS A 47 -0.24 -0.03 8.88
N LEU A 48 0.10 -0.95 7.99
CA LEU A 48 -0.43 -2.32 8.00
C LEU A 48 0.33 -3.19 9.00
N ALA A 49 -0.39 -4.11 9.65
CA ALA A 49 0.18 -5.20 10.43
C ALA A 49 0.68 -6.31 9.49
N LYS A 50 1.82 -6.92 9.82
CA LYS A 50 2.36 -8.02 9.02
C LYS A 50 1.55 -9.29 9.30
N GLU A 51 0.93 -9.84 8.27
CA GLU A 51 0.28 -11.14 8.40
C GLU A 51 1.32 -12.27 8.38
N LYS A 52 1.14 -13.26 9.24
CA LYS A 52 1.97 -14.48 9.26
C LYS A 52 1.49 -15.43 8.17
N PHE A 53 2.41 -15.99 7.41
CA PHE A 53 2.11 -16.95 6.35
C PHE A 53 3.03 -18.18 6.46
N LYS A 54 2.51 -19.32 6.02
CA LYS A 54 3.25 -20.60 5.95
C LYS A 54 3.53 -21.07 4.52
N THR A 55 2.84 -20.49 3.54
CA THR A 55 2.94 -20.89 2.12
C THR A 55 3.38 -19.71 1.27
N THR A 56 4.11 -20.02 0.19
CA THR A 56 4.52 -19.03 -0.82
C THR A 56 3.31 -18.40 -1.51
N VAL A 57 2.21 -19.14 -1.68
CA VAL A 57 0.95 -18.59 -2.22
C VAL A 57 0.42 -17.46 -1.33
N ARG A 58 0.40 -17.67 0.00
CA ARG A 58 -0.05 -16.63 0.94
C ARG A 58 0.95 -15.48 1.05
N GLN A 59 2.25 -15.73 0.93
CA GLN A 59 3.29 -14.69 0.83
C GLN A 59 3.05 -13.74 -0.34
N HIS A 60 2.66 -14.26 -1.50
CA HIS A 60 2.39 -13.47 -2.70
C HIS A 60 0.97 -12.89 -2.76
N PHE A 61 0.16 -13.11 -1.73
CA PHE A 61 -1.16 -12.50 -1.60
C PHE A 61 -1.05 -10.98 -1.41
N LEU A 62 -2.07 -10.23 -1.82
CA LEU A 62 -2.01 -8.76 -1.90
C LEU A 62 -1.57 -8.12 -0.57
N SER A 63 -2.21 -8.49 0.55
CA SER A 63 -1.91 -7.97 1.88
C SER A 63 -0.45 -8.15 2.30
N ASN A 64 0.15 -9.31 1.97
CA ASN A 64 1.53 -9.63 2.35
C ASN A 64 2.55 -9.00 1.39
N ARG A 65 2.31 -9.02 0.08
CA ARG A 65 3.27 -8.50 -0.89
C ARG A 65 3.34 -6.97 -0.91
N VAL A 66 2.26 -6.28 -0.51
CA VAL A 66 2.22 -4.80 -0.46
C VAL A 66 2.70 -4.25 0.87
N PHE A 67 2.78 -5.08 1.92
CA PHE A 67 3.09 -4.68 3.30
C PHE A 67 4.33 -3.78 3.39
N GLN A 68 5.44 -4.18 2.76
CA GLN A 68 6.71 -3.47 2.88
C GLN A 68 6.66 -2.12 2.15
N GLN A 69 6.15 -2.11 0.93
CA GLN A 69 6.05 -0.91 0.10
C GLN A 69 5.08 0.09 0.73
N TRP A 70 3.90 -0.36 1.16
CA TRP A 70 2.91 0.49 1.82
C TRP A 70 3.47 1.14 3.08
N ASN A 71 4.06 0.36 3.98
CA ASN A 71 4.59 0.87 5.25
C ASN A 71 5.83 1.76 5.09
N SER A 72 6.47 1.75 3.92
CA SER A 72 7.58 2.64 3.58
C SER A 72 7.14 4.00 3.02
N LEU A 73 5.85 4.16 2.67
CA LEU A 73 5.35 5.41 2.13
C LEU A 73 5.32 6.53 3.18
N PRO A 74 5.59 7.79 2.79
CA PRO A 74 5.37 8.95 3.65
C PRO A 74 3.89 9.13 4.02
N GLU A 75 3.63 9.71 5.20
CA GLU A 75 2.28 10.07 5.68
C GLU A 75 1.52 10.90 4.63
N GLU A 76 2.20 11.86 3.99
CA GLU A 76 1.60 12.78 3.01
C GLU A 76 1.02 12.07 1.78
N ILE A 77 1.56 10.90 1.44
CA ILE A 77 1.09 10.09 0.31
C ILE A 77 -0.12 9.26 0.75
N VAL A 78 0.00 8.53 1.86
CA VAL A 78 -1.06 7.64 2.34
C VAL A 78 -2.29 8.37 2.86
N SER A 79 -2.14 9.60 3.36
CA SER A 79 -3.23 10.47 3.84
C SER A 79 -3.89 11.29 2.72
N SER A 80 -3.64 10.93 1.45
CA SER A 80 -4.26 11.60 0.30
C SER A 80 -5.79 11.59 0.38
N GLN A 81 -6.41 12.71 -0.01
CA GLN A 81 -7.87 12.88 0.03
C GLN A 81 -8.60 12.13 -1.10
N SER A 82 -7.90 11.71 -2.16
CA SER A 82 -8.49 10.99 -3.29
C SER A 82 -7.52 10.01 -3.92
N THR A 83 -8.08 9.02 -4.63
CA THR A 83 -7.28 8.04 -5.38
C THR A 83 -6.41 8.71 -6.46
N MET A 84 -6.88 9.82 -7.04
CA MET A 84 -6.10 10.57 -8.02
C MET A 84 -4.92 11.28 -7.36
N ALA A 85 -5.14 11.94 -6.22
CA ALA A 85 -4.07 12.58 -5.46
C ALA A 85 -3.00 11.56 -5.02
N PHE A 86 -3.42 10.38 -4.56
CA PHE A 86 -2.52 9.28 -4.22
C PHE A 86 -1.65 8.86 -5.41
N LYS A 87 -2.26 8.63 -6.58
CA LYS A 87 -1.54 8.25 -7.81
C LYS A 87 -0.45 9.26 -8.17
N ILE A 88 -0.81 10.54 -8.22
CA ILE A 88 0.11 11.62 -8.59
C ILE A 88 1.28 11.70 -7.59
N LYS A 89 0.98 11.73 -6.29
CA LYS A 89 2.00 11.81 -5.24
C LYS A 89 2.94 10.60 -5.26
N TYR A 90 2.39 9.39 -5.44
CA TYR A 90 3.18 8.18 -5.55
C TYR A 90 4.10 8.20 -6.79
N ASP A 91 3.58 8.64 -7.94
CA ASP A 91 4.36 8.70 -9.18
C ASP A 91 5.51 9.72 -9.08
N ILE A 92 5.28 10.86 -8.42
CA ILE A 92 6.34 11.84 -8.11
C ILE A 92 7.39 11.20 -7.19
N TYR A 93 6.96 10.58 -6.09
CA TYR A 93 7.86 9.93 -5.12
C TYR A 93 8.73 8.84 -5.75
N ASN A 94 8.18 8.05 -6.67
CA ASN A 94 8.88 6.94 -7.33
C ASN A 94 9.64 7.35 -8.61
N SER A 95 9.64 8.63 -8.96
CA SER A 95 10.40 9.17 -10.10
C SER A 95 11.66 9.94 -9.70
N GLN A 96 11.87 10.15 -8.40
CA GLN A 96 13.12 10.61 -7.80
C GLN A 96 14.13 9.45 -7.70
#